data_AF-A0A2M6XE11-F1
#
_entry.id   AF-A0A2M6XE11-F1
#
_cell.length_a   1.000
_cell.length_b   1.000
_cell.length_c   1.000
_cell.angle_alpha   90.00
_cell.angle_beta   90.00
_cell.angle_gamma   90.00
#
_symmetry.space_group_name_H-M   'P 1'
#
loop_
_entity.id
_entity.type
_entity.pdbx_description
1 polymer ?
#
loop_
_entity_poly.entity_id
_entity_poly.type
_entity_poly.pdbx_seq_one_letter_code
_entity_poly.pdbx_strand_id
1 'polypeptide(L)'
;MNRGWEKQKKAVRKIVQKEIKIMQKKYWLIITGIVILSIFVVLPFFRPKQISDSVDNNPASQICQKINQDGVRYLCLALVNKDEKYCQNLDSNPKNICLAASKEDNSFCHNFSRGNRQYCYQNLIDISGNSTFCDKLDSPQEISTCYVHFISTNYYISNLRVINKSMCDKVMKNQPEHQLCLAMVTQSTTPCSSDRVDCRALITKDLTLCSKSASKIDEDECYHNLAMLKKDSSICERIGSTETKDDCYRDYSRLSRDQTFCDRILNSNQKDQCLTNIAVNISNR
;
A
#
# COMPACT_ATOMS: atom_id res chain seq x y z
N MET A 1 -40.47 62.57 48.91
CA MET A 1 -39.51 61.57 49.46
C MET A 1 -38.71 60.75 48.41
N ASN A 2 -38.88 60.92 47.09
CA ASN A 2 -38.25 60.02 46.09
C ASN A 2 -36.90 60.45 45.46
N ARG A 3 -36.39 61.67 45.68
CA ARG A 3 -35.16 62.13 44.98
C ARG A 3 -33.83 61.68 45.62
N GLY A 4 -33.82 61.34 46.90
CA GLY A 4 -32.60 60.89 47.60
C GLY A 4 -32.19 59.45 47.25
N TRP A 5 -33.19 58.58 47.07
CA TRP A 5 -32.99 57.15 46.84
C TRP A 5 -32.42 56.84 45.45
N GLU A 6 -32.82 57.61 44.42
CA GLU A 6 -32.27 57.48 43.06
C GLU A 6 -30.79 57.91 42.97
N LYS A 7 -30.37 58.91 43.75
CA LYS A 7 -28.94 59.30 43.80
C LYS A 7 -28.08 58.20 44.42
N GLN A 8 -28.55 57.56 45.48
CA GLN A 8 -27.84 56.44 46.12
C GLN A 8 -27.77 55.21 45.20
N LYS A 9 -28.86 54.85 44.51
CA LYS A 9 -28.84 53.77 43.50
C LYS A 9 -27.82 54.01 42.39
N LYS A 10 -27.72 55.24 41.88
CA LYS A 10 -26.78 55.59 40.80
C LYS A 10 -25.32 55.53 41.27
N ALA A 11 -25.04 55.88 42.52
CA ALA A 11 -23.71 55.74 43.12
C ALA A 11 -23.31 54.26 43.29
N VAL A 12 -24.20 53.44 43.84
CA VAL A 12 -23.97 51.99 44.02
C VAL A 12 -23.77 51.29 42.67
N ARG A 13 -24.57 51.61 41.64
CA ARG A 13 -24.38 51.07 40.28
C ARG A 13 -23.02 51.40 39.69
N LYS A 14 -22.50 52.62 39.91
CA LYS A 14 -21.16 53.00 39.42
C LYS A 14 -20.04 52.22 40.11
N ILE A 15 -20.17 51.97 41.41
CA ILE A 15 -19.19 51.19 42.18
C ILE A 15 -19.20 49.73 41.70
N VAL A 16 -20.39 49.13 41.58
CA VAL A 16 -20.54 47.74 41.09
C VAL A 16 -20.02 47.58 39.67
N GLN A 17 -20.30 48.53 38.76
CA GLN A 17 -19.77 48.48 37.39
C GLN A 17 -18.25 48.63 37.33
N LYS A 18 -17.64 49.39 38.24
CA LYS A 18 -16.18 49.53 38.33
C LYS A 18 -15.54 48.23 38.78
N GLU A 19 -16.09 47.58 39.80
CA GLU A 19 -15.59 46.28 40.28
C GLU A 19 -15.76 45.16 39.23
N ILE A 20 -16.89 45.12 38.52
CA ILE A 20 -17.11 44.16 37.42
C ILE A 20 -16.05 44.33 36.31
N LYS A 21 -15.72 45.57 35.92
CA LYS A 21 -14.67 45.82 34.91
C LYS A 21 -13.29 45.38 35.37
N ILE A 22 -12.98 45.54 36.67
CA ILE A 22 -11.71 45.09 37.24
C ILE A 22 -11.63 43.56 37.22
N MET A 23 -12.72 42.88 37.61
CA MET A 23 -12.83 41.42 37.59
C MET A 23 -12.72 40.86 36.17
N GLN A 24 -13.40 41.46 35.19
CA GLN A 24 -13.31 41.07 33.78
C GLN A 24 -11.88 41.22 33.23
N LYS A 25 -11.17 42.30 33.57
CA LYS A 25 -9.78 42.52 33.13
C LYS A 25 -8.82 41.48 33.72
N LYS A 26 -8.98 41.14 35.00
CA LYS A 26 -8.18 40.08 35.65
C LYS A 26 -8.45 38.71 35.03
N TYR A 27 -9.72 38.41 34.77
CA TYR A 27 -10.12 37.15 34.13
C TYR A 27 -9.55 37.01 32.72
N TRP A 28 -9.58 38.09 31.93
CA TRP A 28 -9.01 38.09 30.58
C TRP A 28 -7.49 37.88 30.59
N LEU A 29 -6.76 38.49 31.53
CA LEU A 29 -5.32 38.28 31.71
C LEU A 29 -4.97 36.83 32.06
N ILE A 30 -5.78 36.19 32.93
CA ILE A 30 -5.58 34.79 33.31
C ILE A 30 -5.81 33.86 32.11
N ILE A 31 -6.89 34.08 31.33
CA ILE A 31 -7.16 33.29 30.12
C ILE A 31 -6.03 33.46 29.11
N THR A 32 -5.57 34.68 28.85
CA THR A 32 -4.44 34.90 27.92
C THR A 32 -3.17 34.20 28.39
N GLY A 33 -2.91 34.19 29.70
CA GLY A 33 -1.77 33.45 30.27
C GLY A 33 -1.87 31.94 30.05
N ILE A 34 -3.05 31.35 30.28
CA ILE A 34 -3.28 29.90 30.10
C ILE A 34 -3.16 29.51 28.62
N VAL A 35 -3.70 30.31 27.70
CA VAL A 35 -3.60 30.06 26.25
C VAL A 35 -2.15 30.15 25.77
N ILE A 36 -1.37 31.12 26.24
CA ILE A 36 0.05 31.21 25.89
C ILE A 36 0.82 30.01 26.45
N LEU A 37 0.56 29.62 27.70
CA LEU A 37 1.23 28.48 28.32
C LEU A 37 0.89 27.15 27.61
N SER A 38 -0.37 26.96 27.21
CA SER A 38 -0.77 25.77 26.46
C SER A 38 -0.16 25.73 25.06
N ILE A 39 -0.03 26.88 24.39
CA ILE A 39 0.69 26.98 23.11
C ILE A 39 2.16 26.56 23.29
N PHE A 40 2.86 27.04 24.33
CA PHE A 40 4.27 26.68 24.56
C PHE A 40 4.48 25.21 25.00
N VAL A 41 3.49 24.58 25.64
CA VAL A 41 3.56 23.16 26.05
C VAL A 41 3.16 22.22 24.89
N VAL A 42 2.22 22.63 24.03
CA VAL A 42 1.71 21.79 22.94
C VAL A 42 2.53 21.94 21.65
N LEU A 43 3.09 23.12 21.34
CA LEU A 43 3.95 23.32 20.17
C LEU A 43 5.17 22.39 20.07
N PRO A 44 5.90 22.04 21.15
CA PRO A 44 7.00 21.08 21.04
C PRO A 44 6.54 19.64 20.81
N PHE A 45 5.28 19.29 21.10
CA PHE A 45 4.70 17.98 20.80
C PHE A 45 4.30 17.81 19.33
N PHE A 46 4.08 18.92 18.60
CA PHE A 46 3.75 18.94 17.17
C PHE A 46 4.94 19.37 16.30
N ARG A 47 6.17 19.00 16.67
CA ARG A 47 7.25 19.02 15.67
C ARG A 47 7.10 17.79 14.78
N PRO A 48 6.73 17.93 13.49
CA PRO A 48 6.87 16.81 12.56
C PRO A 48 8.33 16.39 12.59
N LYS A 49 8.57 15.07 12.65
CA LYS A 49 9.89 14.45 12.63
C LYS A 49 10.50 14.73 11.25
N GLN A 50 11.14 15.89 11.12
CA GLN A 50 11.62 16.40 9.84
C GLN A 50 12.95 15.72 9.51
N ILE A 51 12.90 14.68 8.68
CA ILE A 51 14.08 14.17 7.96
C ILE A 51 14.13 14.95 6.64
N SER A 52 14.63 16.19 6.71
CA SER A 52 15.09 16.90 5.51
C SER A 52 16.58 16.68 5.28
N ASP A 53 17.31 16.15 6.25
CA ASP A 53 18.77 16.14 6.21
C ASP A 53 19.25 14.71 5.93
N SER A 54 19.69 14.47 4.70
CA SER A 54 20.28 13.23 4.12
C SER A 54 19.34 12.14 3.55
N VAL A 55 18.32 12.51 2.77
CA VAL A 55 17.77 11.55 1.80
C VAL A 55 18.79 11.36 0.67
N ASP A 56 19.21 10.13 0.43
CA ASP A 56 20.13 9.81 -0.67
C ASP A 56 19.56 10.25 -2.01
N ASN A 57 20.28 11.12 -2.73
CA ASN A 57 19.82 11.68 -4.00
C ASN A 57 20.12 10.71 -5.16
N ASN A 58 19.33 9.65 -5.27
CA ASN A 58 19.35 8.72 -6.40
C ASN A 58 17.97 8.64 -7.07
N PRO A 59 17.87 8.13 -8.31
CA PRO A 59 16.60 8.08 -9.04
C PRO A 59 15.48 7.34 -8.31
N ALA A 60 15.79 6.25 -7.60
CA ALA A 60 14.79 5.50 -6.85
C ALA A 60 14.27 6.28 -5.64
N SER A 61 15.16 6.92 -4.88
CA SER A 61 14.79 7.82 -3.78
C SER A 61 13.92 8.99 -4.25
N GLN A 62 14.20 9.57 -5.44
CA GLN A 62 13.36 10.63 -6.01
C GLN A 62 11.93 10.15 -6.31
N ILE A 63 11.76 8.88 -6.69
CA ILE A 63 10.43 8.27 -6.88
C ILE A 63 9.76 8.06 -5.52
N CYS A 64 10.49 7.54 -4.53
CA CYS A 64 9.96 7.40 -3.16
C CYS A 64 9.46 8.74 -2.60
N GLN A 65 10.14 9.86 -2.91
CA GLN A 65 9.71 11.19 -2.46
C GLN A 65 8.36 11.66 -3.03
N LYS A 66 7.86 11.04 -4.10
CA LYS A 66 6.51 11.31 -4.65
C LYS A 66 5.40 10.61 -3.89
N ILE A 67 5.72 9.69 -2.99
CA ILE A 67 4.75 8.93 -2.19
C ILE A 67 4.15 9.85 -1.12
N ASN A 68 2.82 9.87 -1.06
CA ASN A 68 2.10 10.77 -0.16
C ASN A 68 2.09 10.26 1.29
N GLN A 69 1.94 8.95 1.49
CA GLN A 69 1.92 8.40 2.84
C GLN A 69 3.33 8.24 3.42
N ASP A 70 3.61 8.95 4.52
CA ASP A 70 4.91 8.93 5.21
C ASP A 70 5.41 7.51 5.50
N GLY A 71 4.53 6.64 6.00
CA GLY A 71 4.88 5.25 6.30
C GLY A 71 5.34 4.46 5.07
N VAL A 72 4.64 4.62 3.96
CA VAL A 72 4.99 3.97 2.69
C VAL A 72 6.26 4.60 2.09
N ARG A 73 6.42 5.92 2.20
CA ARG A 73 7.60 6.65 1.74
C ARG A 73 8.86 6.21 2.47
N TYR A 74 8.84 6.13 3.80
CA TYR A 74 9.99 5.68 4.58
C TYR A 74 10.30 4.20 4.33
N LEU A 75 9.29 3.36 4.15
CA LEU A 75 9.50 1.98 3.71
C LEU A 75 10.20 1.93 2.35
N CYS A 76 9.72 2.67 1.36
CA CYS A 76 10.35 2.78 0.04
C CYS A 76 11.82 3.21 0.15
N LEU A 77 12.11 4.27 0.91
CA LEU A 77 13.48 4.75 1.14
C LEU A 77 14.37 3.70 1.81
N ALA A 78 13.85 2.95 2.77
CA ALA A 78 14.58 1.87 3.42
C ALA A 78 14.98 0.76 2.42
N LEU A 79 14.05 0.38 1.54
CA LEU A 79 14.27 -0.69 0.56
C LEU A 79 15.27 -0.27 -0.52
N VAL A 80 15.10 0.91 -1.10
CA VAL A 80 15.93 1.35 -2.24
C VAL A 80 17.35 1.71 -1.85
N ASN A 81 17.56 2.16 -0.60
CA ASN A 81 18.89 2.49 -0.08
C ASN A 81 19.50 1.37 0.75
N LYS A 82 18.74 0.30 1.04
CA LYS A 82 19.12 -0.79 1.95
C LYS A 82 19.63 -0.27 3.32
N ASP A 83 19.05 0.82 3.82
CA ASP A 83 19.40 1.44 5.10
C ASP A 83 18.24 1.33 6.09
N GLU A 84 18.43 0.55 7.15
CA GLU A 84 17.43 0.35 8.20
C GLU A 84 17.11 1.61 9.01
N LYS A 85 17.94 2.66 8.94
CA LYS A 85 17.68 3.94 9.63
C LYS A 85 16.35 4.54 9.20
N TYR A 86 15.95 4.36 7.94
CA TYR A 86 14.64 4.80 7.45
C TYR A 86 13.49 4.09 8.19
N CYS A 87 13.67 2.82 8.58
CA CYS A 87 12.69 2.07 9.38
C CYS A 87 12.50 2.64 10.79
N GLN A 88 13.45 3.40 11.34
CA GLN A 88 13.30 4.04 12.66
C GLN A 88 12.24 5.14 12.68
N ASN A 89 11.71 5.53 11.52
CA ASN A 89 10.64 6.52 11.37
C ASN A 89 9.26 5.90 11.22
N LEU A 90 9.20 4.58 11.33
CA LEU A 90 7.97 3.81 11.33
C LEU A 90 7.65 3.37 12.76
N ASP A 91 6.37 3.32 13.10
CA ASP A 91 5.90 2.82 14.38
C ASP A 91 5.32 1.40 14.24
N SER A 92 5.42 0.60 15.30
CA SER A 92 4.76 -0.70 15.44
C SER A 92 5.00 -1.65 14.24
N ASN A 93 3.95 -2.12 13.57
CA ASN A 93 4.01 -3.15 12.55
C ASN A 93 4.77 -2.74 11.26
N PRO A 94 4.53 -1.55 10.67
CA PRO A 94 5.31 -1.05 9.54
C PRO A 94 6.83 -1.09 9.77
N LYS A 95 7.30 -0.81 11.00
CA LYS A 95 8.72 -0.89 11.34
C LYS A 95 9.29 -2.30 11.20
N ASN A 96 8.59 -3.28 11.76
CA ASN A 96 9.05 -4.67 11.70
C ASN A 96 9.00 -5.23 10.27
N ILE A 97 8.00 -4.84 9.45
CA ILE A 97 7.97 -5.21 8.02
C ILE A 97 9.17 -4.58 7.30
N CYS A 98 9.46 -3.31 7.56
CA CYS A 98 10.62 -2.62 7.00
C CYS A 98 11.94 -3.28 7.38
N LEU A 99 12.10 -3.68 8.64
CA LEU A 99 13.29 -4.40 9.10
C LEU A 99 13.40 -5.79 8.46
N ALA A 100 12.28 -6.52 8.36
CA ALA A 100 12.25 -7.82 7.69
C ALA A 100 12.75 -7.70 6.25
N ALA A 101 12.21 -6.72 5.52
CA ALA A 101 12.48 -6.54 4.11
C ALA A 101 13.88 -5.95 3.83
N SER A 102 14.33 -4.97 4.61
CA SER A 102 15.67 -4.37 4.46
C SER A 102 16.81 -5.30 4.87
N LYS A 103 16.57 -6.23 5.81
CA LYS A 103 17.56 -7.23 6.26
C LYS A 103 17.40 -8.59 5.60
N GLU A 104 16.33 -8.78 4.82
CA GLU A 104 15.90 -10.10 4.34
C GLU A 104 15.77 -11.14 5.48
N ASP A 105 15.38 -10.68 6.67
CA ASP A 105 15.27 -11.50 7.88
C ASP A 105 13.80 -11.77 8.21
N ASN A 106 13.37 -13.02 8.04
CA ASN A 106 11.99 -13.42 8.32
C ASN A 106 11.67 -13.55 9.82
N SER A 107 12.66 -13.46 10.71
CA SER A 107 12.44 -13.49 12.16
C SER A 107 11.47 -12.38 12.62
N PHE A 108 11.47 -11.25 11.92
CA PHE A 108 10.58 -10.13 12.13
C PHE A 108 9.11 -10.41 11.74
N CYS A 109 8.82 -11.44 10.92
CA CYS A 109 7.47 -11.75 10.49
C CYS A 109 6.66 -12.57 11.52
N HIS A 110 7.31 -13.30 12.43
CA HIS A 110 6.62 -14.24 13.32
C HIS A 110 5.71 -13.55 14.35
N ASN A 111 6.06 -12.35 14.78
CA ASN A 111 5.35 -11.61 15.84
C ASN A 111 4.07 -10.90 15.38
N PHE A 112 3.67 -11.07 14.12
CA PHE A 112 2.49 -10.43 13.56
C PHE A 112 1.20 -11.21 13.79
N SER A 113 0.08 -10.47 13.82
CA SER A 113 -1.24 -11.05 13.58
C SER A 113 -1.27 -11.73 12.20
N ARG A 114 -2.15 -12.72 12.03
CA ARG A 114 -2.23 -13.57 10.84
C ARG A 114 -2.18 -12.81 9.50
N GLY A 115 -2.99 -11.76 9.35
CA GLY A 115 -3.00 -10.96 8.12
C GLY A 115 -1.70 -10.18 7.86
N ASN A 116 -1.10 -9.62 8.91
CA ASN A 116 0.18 -8.89 8.80
C ASN A 116 1.35 -9.85 8.52
N ARG A 117 1.27 -11.09 9.01
CA ARG A 117 2.25 -12.15 8.74
C ARG A 117 2.24 -12.53 7.25
N GLN A 118 1.06 -12.71 6.66
CA GLN A 118 0.92 -12.97 5.22
C GLN A 118 1.58 -11.87 4.39
N TYR A 119 1.26 -10.61 4.68
CA TYR A 119 1.83 -9.46 3.98
C TYR A 119 3.36 -9.39 4.13
N CYS A 120 3.90 -9.69 5.32
CA CYS A 120 5.35 -9.71 5.57
C CYS A 120 6.07 -10.73 4.67
N TYR A 121 5.57 -11.97 4.62
CA TYR A 121 6.17 -13.00 3.77
C TYR A 121 6.03 -12.70 2.27
N GLN A 122 4.93 -12.10 1.84
CA GLN A 122 4.78 -11.67 0.45
C GLN A 122 5.87 -10.65 0.05
N ASN A 123 6.16 -9.66 0.90
CA ASN A 123 7.24 -8.71 0.64
C ASN A 123 8.61 -9.39 0.53
N LEU A 124 8.89 -10.36 1.41
CA LEU A 124 10.14 -11.13 1.35
C LEU A 124 10.25 -11.94 0.06
N ILE A 125 9.14 -12.51 -0.43
CA ILE A 125 9.09 -13.24 -1.71
C ILE A 125 9.39 -12.29 -2.87
N ASP A 126 8.78 -11.12 -2.91
CA ASP A 126 8.98 -10.15 -3.98
C ASP A 126 10.42 -9.62 -4.04
N ILE A 127 11.08 -9.50 -2.88
CA ILE A 127 12.48 -9.02 -2.78
C ILE A 127 13.48 -10.13 -3.10
N SER A 128 13.32 -11.29 -2.48
CA SER A 128 14.31 -12.38 -2.57
C SER A 128 14.06 -13.35 -3.72
N GLY A 129 12.85 -13.36 -4.29
CA GLY A 129 12.42 -14.38 -5.25
C GLY A 129 12.26 -15.78 -4.63
N ASN A 130 12.35 -15.93 -3.30
CA ASN A 130 12.34 -17.23 -2.65
C ASN A 130 10.91 -17.67 -2.28
N SER A 131 10.30 -18.51 -3.12
CA SER A 131 8.94 -19.03 -2.90
C SER A 131 8.76 -19.85 -1.62
N THR A 132 9.83 -20.36 -1.01
CA THR A 132 9.73 -21.19 0.20
C THR A 132 9.19 -20.42 1.41
N PHE A 133 9.19 -19.08 1.37
CA PHE A 133 8.48 -18.26 2.35
C PHE A 133 6.96 -18.49 2.35
N CYS A 134 6.37 -18.96 1.24
CA CYS A 134 4.96 -19.37 1.23
C CYS A 134 4.70 -20.53 2.21
N ASP A 135 5.67 -21.42 2.43
CA ASP A 135 5.53 -22.54 3.37
C ASP A 135 5.51 -22.11 4.85
N LYS A 136 5.73 -20.82 5.13
CA LYS A 136 5.69 -20.23 6.48
C LYS A 136 4.31 -19.68 6.88
N LEU A 137 3.34 -19.73 5.98
CA LEU A 137 1.97 -19.26 6.22
C LEU A 137 1.15 -20.27 7.01
N ASP A 138 0.09 -19.80 7.67
CA ASP A 138 -0.60 -20.57 8.72
C ASP A 138 -1.65 -21.53 8.15
N SER A 139 -2.29 -21.19 7.02
CA SER A 139 -3.39 -21.98 6.45
C SER A 139 -3.10 -22.51 5.04
N PRO A 140 -3.68 -23.67 4.67
CA PRO A 140 -3.60 -24.19 3.30
C PRO A 140 -4.08 -23.19 2.23
N GLN A 141 -5.07 -22.37 2.54
CA GLN A 141 -5.61 -21.35 1.63
C GLN A 141 -4.59 -20.23 1.40
N GLU A 142 -3.92 -19.76 2.45
CA GLU A 142 -2.87 -18.73 2.34
C GLU A 142 -1.66 -19.26 1.55
N ILE A 143 -1.24 -20.48 1.83
CA ILE A 143 -0.17 -21.17 1.10
C ILE A 143 -0.53 -21.26 -0.39
N SER A 144 -1.73 -21.76 -0.69
CA SER A 144 -2.22 -21.90 -2.06
C SER A 144 -2.24 -20.56 -2.80
N THR A 145 -2.79 -19.51 -2.18
CA THR A 145 -2.85 -18.15 -2.74
C THR A 145 -1.44 -17.59 -2.98
N CYS A 146 -0.52 -17.81 -2.05
CA CYS A 146 0.87 -17.36 -2.15
C CYS A 146 1.60 -18.01 -3.32
N TYR A 147 1.48 -19.33 -3.49
CA TYR A 147 2.09 -20.03 -4.62
C TYR A 147 1.47 -19.62 -5.97
N VAL A 148 0.15 -19.41 -6.03
CA VAL A 148 -0.51 -18.88 -7.25
C VAL A 148 0.03 -17.50 -7.61
N HIS A 149 0.19 -16.61 -6.63
CA HIS A 149 0.76 -15.29 -6.84
C HIS A 149 2.22 -15.34 -7.35
N PHE A 150 3.06 -16.17 -6.72
CA PHE A 150 4.45 -16.35 -7.13
C PHE A 150 4.56 -16.87 -8.57
N ILE A 151 3.74 -17.87 -8.91
CA ILE A 151 3.77 -18.50 -10.24
C ILE A 151 3.25 -17.54 -11.31
N SER A 152 2.10 -16.91 -11.07
CA SER A 152 1.50 -15.96 -12.04
C SER A 152 2.42 -14.76 -12.29
N THR A 153 2.98 -14.15 -11.24
CA THR A 153 3.93 -13.03 -11.39
C THR A 153 5.12 -13.42 -12.26
N ASN A 154 5.75 -14.57 -11.99
CA ASN A 154 6.89 -15.04 -12.78
C ASN A 154 6.50 -15.45 -14.21
N TYR A 155 5.30 -16.01 -14.39
CA TYR A 155 4.76 -16.31 -15.72
C TYR A 155 4.58 -15.04 -16.57
N TYR A 156 3.99 -13.98 -16.01
CA TYR A 156 3.74 -12.72 -16.70
C TYR A 156 5.03 -12.01 -17.15
N ILE A 157 6.09 -12.07 -16.33
CA ILE A 157 7.41 -11.53 -16.71
C ILE A 157 8.24 -12.52 -17.57
N SER A 158 7.68 -13.66 -17.95
CA SER A 158 8.35 -14.73 -18.71
C SER A 158 9.57 -15.35 -17.99
N ASN A 159 9.61 -15.29 -16.66
CA ASN A 159 10.64 -15.92 -15.84
C ASN A 159 10.28 -17.38 -15.52
N LEU A 160 10.25 -18.22 -16.56
CA LEU A 160 9.80 -19.61 -16.44
C LEU A 160 10.79 -20.54 -15.70
N ARG A 161 12.01 -20.06 -15.43
CA ARG A 161 13.07 -20.89 -14.81
C ARG A 161 12.85 -21.14 -13.33
N VAL A 162 12.12 -20.25 -12.65
CA VAL A 162 11.89 -20.32 -11.20
C VAL A 162 10.56 -20.98 -10.84
N ILE A 163 9.72 -21.28 -11.84
CA ILE A 163 8.44 -21.96 -11.66
C ILE A 163 8.52 -23.38 -12.20
N ASN A 164 7.84 -24.32 -11.54
CA ASN A 164 7.78 -25.70 -12.00
C ASN A 164 6.51 -26.39 -11.49
N LYS A 165 6.26 -27.61 -12.00
CA LYS A 165 5.03 -28.36 -11.73
C LYS A 165 4.84 -28.72 -10.24
N SER A 166 5.91 -28.99 -9.48
CA SER A 166 5.75 -29.39 -8.07
C SER A 166 5.23 -28.25 -7.19
N MET A 167 5.39 -26.99 -7.63
CA MET A 167 4.79 -25.84 -6.95
C MET A 167 3.26 -25.88 -7.03
N CYS A 168 2.68 -26.44 -8.10
CA CYS A 168 1.24 -26.62 -8.20
C CYS A 168 0.69 -27.65 -7.21
N ASP A 169 1.53 -28.57 -6.68
CA ASP A 169 1.11 -29.49 -5.62
C ASP A 169 0.80 -28.78 -4.30
N LYS A 170 1.28 -27.53 -4.14
CA LYS A 170 0.97 -26.64 -3.01
C LYS A 170 -0.32 -25.85 -3.21
N VAL A 171 -0.90 -25.87 -4.41
CA VAL A 171 -2.17 -25.23 -4.75
C VAL A 171 -3.30 -26.23 -4.56
N MET A 172 -4.41 -25.81 -3.96
CA MET A 172 -5.53 -26.70 -3.61
C MET A 172 -6.10 -27.45 -4.83
N LYS A 173 -6.00 -28.79 -4.86
CA LYS A 173 -6.25 -29.67 -6.03
C LYS A 173 -7.63 -29.56 -6.70
N ASN A 174 -8.66 -29.14 -5.97
CA ASN A 174 -10.04 -29.05 -6.47
C ASN A 174 -10.48 -27.61 -6.75
N GLN A 175 -9.54 -26.68 -6.79
CA GLN A 175 -9.82 -25.27 -7.01
C GLN A 175 -9.45 -24.84 -8.43
N PRO A 176 -10.21 -23.91 -9.05
CA PRO A 176 -9.95 -23.37 -10.39
C PRO A 176 -8.50 -22.95 -10.64
N GLU A 177 -7.82 -22.47 -9.60
CA GLU A 177 -6.45 -21.96 -9.59
C GLU A 177 -5.42 -23.07 -9.75
N HIS A 178 -5.71 -24.31 -9.33
CA HIS A 178 -4.78 -25.44 -9.51
C HIS A 178 -4.66 -25.82 -11.00
N GLN A 179 -5.77 -25.84 -11.72
CA GLN A 179 -5.76 -26.05 -13.18
C GLN A 179 -5.02 -24.93 -13.90
N LEU A 180 -5.26 -23.68 -13.49
CA LEU A 180 -4.57 -22.52 -14.03
C LEU A 180 -3.06 -22.58 -13.77
N CYS A 181 -2.65 -22.99 -12.56
CA CYS A 181 -1.25 -23.25 -12.21
C CYS A 181 -0.61 -24.25 -13.16
N LEU A 182 -1.25 -25.41 -13.34
CA LEU A 182 -0.76 -26.46 -14.25
C LEU A 182 -0.66 -25.95 -15.69
N ALA A 183 -1.66 -25.20 -16.16
CA ALA A 183 -1.65 -24.62 -17.49
C ALA A 183 -0.47 -23.65 -17.69
N MET A 184 -0.22 -22.76 -16.72
CA MET A 184 0.90 -21.81 -16.78
C MET A 184 2.26 -22.52 -16.82
N VAL A 185 2.51 -23.46 -15.90
CA VAL A 185 3.82 -24.14 -15.80
C VAL A 185 4.07 -25.11 -16.95
N THR A 186 3.01 -25.67 -17.55
CA THR A 186 3.12 -26.56 -18.73
C THR A 186 3.01 -25.81 -20.05
N GLN A 187 2.60 -24.55 -20.03
CA GLN A 187 2.28 -23.73 -21.21
C GLN A 187 1.32 -24.43 -22.18
N SER A 188 0.38 -25.18 -21.63
CA SER A 188 -0.56 -25.99 -22.40
C SER A 188 -1.98 -25.69 -21.97
N THR A 189 -2.91 -25.73 -22.93
CA THR A 189 -4.35 -25.67 -22.64
C THR A 189 -4.91 -27.00 -22.17
N THR A 190 -4.16 -28.10 -22.23
CA THR A 190 -4.63 -29.43 -21.79
C THR A 190 -5.19 -29.46 -20.35
N PRO A 191 -4.59 -28.74 -19.36
CA PRO A 191 -5.13 -28.68 -18.01
C PRO A 191 -6.39 -27.81 -17.87
N CYS A 192 -6.67 -26.93 -18.84
CA CYS A 192 -7.86 -26.09 -18.84
C CYS A 192 -9.08 -26.93 -19.24
N SER A 193 -10.11 -26.98 -18.39
CA SER A 193 -11.38 -27.57 -18.80
C SER A 193 -12.06 -26.73 -19.89
N SER A 194 -12.97 -27.34 -20.66
CA SER A 194 -13.55 -26.73 -21.86
C SER A 194 -14.40 -25.48 -21.57
N ASP A 195 -14.95 -25.39 -20.37
CA ASP A 195 -15.72 -24.27 -19.84
C ASP A 195 -14.86 -23.14 -19.24
N ARG A 196 -13.56 -23.38 -19.03
CA ARG A 196 -12.62 -22.41 -18.44
C ARG A 196 -11.99 -21.52 -19.49
N VAL A 197 -12.81 -20.59 -19.97
CA VAL A 197 -12.46 -19.60 -20.99
C VAL A 197 -11.27 -18.74 -20.56
N ASP A 198 -11.21 -18.36 -19.27
CA ASP A 198 -10.12 -17.63 -18.62
C ASP A 198 -8.77 -18.33 -18.79
N CYS A 199 -8.70 -19.63 -18.47
CA CYS A 199 -7.49 -20.44 -18.58
C CYS A 199 -7.03 -20.56 -20.03
N ARG A 200 -7.96 -20.81 -20.97
CA ARG A 200 -7.64 -20.89 -22.40
C ARG A 200 -7.18 -19.54 -22.95
N ALA A 201 -7.84 -18.45 -22.59
CA ALA A 201 -7.47 -17.09 -22.99
C ALA A 201 -6.04 -16.78 -22.57
N LEU A 202 -5.69 -17.09 -21.32
CA LEU A 202 -4.37 -16.85 -20.76
C LEU A 202 -3.25 -17.56 -21.55
N ILE A 203 -3.43 -18.85 -21.85
CA ILE A 203 -2.41 -19.66 -22.56
C ILE A 203 -2.33 -19.31 -24.05
N THR A 204 -3.49 -19.14 -24.71
CA THR A 204 -3.54 -18.81 -26.15
C THR A 204 -3.27 -17.35 -26.45
N LYS A 205 -3.38 -16.49 -25.43
CA LYS A 205 -3.31 -15.02 -25.52
C LYS A 205 -4.36 -14.41 -26.45
N ASP A 206 -5.51 -15.07 -26.59
CA ASP A 206 -6.63 -14.64 -27.42
C ASP A 206 -7.60 -13.75 -26.64
N LEU A 207 -7.56 -12.45 -26.93
CA LEU A 207 -8.42 -11.43 -26.31
C LEU A 207 -9.91 -11.66 -26.60
N THR A 208 -10.28 -12.33 -27.69
CA THR A 208 -11.69 -12.57 -28.05
C THR A 208 -12.37 -13.56 -27.12
N LEU A 209 -11.59 -14.27 -26.30
CA LEU A 209 -12.10 -15.16 -25.27
C LEU A 209 -12.54 -14.40 -24.02
N CYS A 210 -11.96 -13.24 -23.69
CA CYS A 210 -12.35 -12.50 -22.47
C CYS A 210 -13.82 -12.08 -22.47
N SER A 211 -14.37 -11.67 -23.62
CA SER A 211 -15.80 -11.31 -23.73
C SER A 211 -16.75 -12.51 -23.60
N LYS A 212 -16.22 -13.73 -23.48
CA LYS A 212 -16.98 -14.98 -23.27
C LYS A 212 -16.86 -15.49 -21.83
N SER A 213 -16.21 -14.73 -20.94
CA SER A 213 -16.10 -15.05 -19.52
C SER A 213 -17.49 -15.12 -18.84
N ALA A 214 -17.59 -15.88 -17.76
CA ALA A 214 -18.86 -16.16 -17.08
C ALA A 214 -19.46 -14.93 -16.37
N SER A 215 -18.61 -13.98 -15.97
CA SER A 215 -19.01 -12.75 -15.31
C SER A 215 -18.19 -11.55 -15.80
N LYS A 216 -18.65 -10.34 -15.47
CA LYS A 216 -17.90 -9.11 -15.79
C LYS A 216 -16.58 -9.03 -15.03
N ILE A 217 -16.52 -9.58 -13.81
CA ILE A 217 -15.29 -9.65 -13.01
C ILE A 217 -14.28 -10.54 -13.72
N ASP A 218 -14.70 -11.73 -14.16
CA ASP A 218 -13.83 -12.67 -14.89
C ASP A 218 -13.39 -12.10 -16.27
N GLU A 219 -14.23 -11.31 -16.92
CA GLU A 219 -13.86 -10.60 -18.15
C GLU A 219 -12.77 -9.56 -17.89
N ASP A 220 -12.94 -8.74 -16.86
CA ASP A 220 -12.00 -7.69 -16.48
C ASP A 220 -10.65 -8.26 -16.04
N GLU A 221 -10.64 -9.35 -15.25
CA GLU A 221 -9.43 -10.10 -14.90
C GLU A 221 -8.75 -10.72 -16.12
N CYS A 222 -9.52 -11.24 -17.08
CA CYS A 222 -8.97 -11.76 -18.34
C CYS A 222 -8.22 -10.67 -19.12
N TYR A 223 -8.81 -9.48 -19.26
CA TYR A 223 -8.12 -8.36 -19.91
C TYR A 223 -6.87 -7.93 -19.14
N HIS A 224 -6.94 -7.85 -17.80
CA HIS A 224 -5.78 -7.55 -16.98
C HIS A 224 -4.63 -8.53 -17.24
N ASN A 225 -4.88 -9.84 -17.15
CA ASN A 225 -3.86 -10.86 -17.37
C ASN A 225 -3.26 -10.80 -18.78
N LEU A 226 -4.09 -10.56 -19.80
CA LEU A 226 -3.62 -10.43 -21.19
C LEU A 226 -2.85 -9.13 -21.45
N ALA A 227 -3.15 -8.04 -20.75
CA ALA A 227 -2.35 -6.82 -20.80
C ALA A 227 -0.89 -7.10 -20.40
N MET A 228 -0.68 -7.91 -19.35
CA MET A 228 0.67 -8.29 -18.91
C MET A 228 1.34 -9.22 -19.91
N LEU A 229 0.63 -10.26 -20.37
CA LEU A 229 1.20 -11.28 -21.26
C LEU A 229 1.53 -10.79 -22.67
N LYS A 230 0.72 -9.85 -23.18
CA LYS A 230 0.95 -9.19 -24.46
C LYS A 230 1.85 -7.97 -24.34
N LYS A 231 2.15 -7.55 -23.10
CA LYS A 231 2.92 -6.34 -22.79
C LYS A 231 2.30 -5.09 -23.42
N ASP A 232 0.98 -5.01 -23.39
CA ASP A 232 0.20 -3.93 -24.01
C ASP A 232 -0.77 -3.31 -22.99
N SER A 233 -0.42 -2.12 -22.51
CA SER A 233 -1.24 -1.38 -21.52
C SER A 233 -2.57 -0.91 -22.07
N SER A 234 -2.73 -0.80 -23.40
CA SER A 234 -4.00 -0.35 -24.00
C SER A 234 -5.14 -1.33 -23.71
N ILE A 235 -4.81 -2.58 -23.38
CA ILE A 235 -5.77 -3.60 -22.96
C ILE A 235 -6.38 -3.25 -21.60
N CYS A 236 -5.65 -2.58 -20.69
CA CYS A 236 -6.21 -2.10 -19.41
C CYS A 236 -7.39 -1.13 -19.63
N GLU A 237 -7.47 -0.45 -20.78
CA GLU A 237 -8.59 0.44 -21.10
C GLU A 237 -9.91 -0.31 -21.34
N ARG A 238 -9.86 -1.62 -21.59
CA ARG A 238 -11.05 -2.48 -21.78
C ARG A 238 -11.69 -2.94 -20.47
N ILE A 239 -10.99 -2.74 -19.35
CA ILE A 239 -11.45 -3.12 -18.02
C ILE A 239 -12.53 -2.13 -17.56
N GLY A 240 -13.68 -2.66 -17.16
CA GLY A 240 -14.82 -1.84 -16.70
C GLY A 240 -14.69 -1.42 -15.23
N SER A 241 -14.22 -2.33 -14.38
CA SER A 241 -13.97 -2.09 -12.96
C SER A 241 -12.82 -1.10 -12.76
N THR A 242 -13.06 -0.02 -12.02
CA THR A 242 -12.01 0.94 -11.67
C THR A 242 -10.90 0.28 -10.84
N GLU A 243 -11.27 -0.57 -9.88
CA GLU A 243 -10.31 -1.26 -9.01
C GLU A 243 -9.39 -2.19 -9.82
N THR A 244 -9.97 -3.03 -10.67
CA THR A 244 -9.20 -3.97 -11.52
C THR A 244 -8.36 -3.21 -12.57
N LYS A 245 -8.82 -2.04 -13.01
CA LYS A 245 -8.09 -1.19 -13.94
C LYS A 245 -6.89 -0.52 -13.28
N ASP A 246 -7.05 -0.05 -12.05
CA ASP A 246 -5.96 0.46 -11.22
C ASP A 246 -4.90 -0.64 -10.97
N ASP A 247 -5.34 -1.86 -10.64
CA ASP A 247 -4.46 -3.03 -10.51
C ASP A 247 -3.69 -3.31 -11.80
N CYS A 248 -4.38 -3.26 -12.96
CA CYS A 248 -3.76 -3.46 -14.27
C CYS A 248 -2.66 -2.44 -14.55
N TYR A 249 -2.89 -1.16 -14.26
CA TYR A 249 -1.86 -0.14 -14.42
C TYR A 249 -0.70 -0.31 -13.44
N ARG A 250 -0.97 -0.66 -12.18
CA ARG A 250 0.08 -0.94 -11.20
C ARG A 250 0.99 -2.08 -11.66
N ASP A 251 0.40 -3.19 -12.09
CA ASP A 251 1.15 -4.38 -12.47
C ASP A 251 1.88 -4.17 -13.82
N TYR A 252 1.27 -3.43 -14.74
CA TYR A 252 1.94 -3.03 -15.99
C TYR A 252 3.11 -2.08 -15.73
N SER A 253 2.97 -1.13 -14.80
CA SER A 253 4.05 -0.22 -14.40
C SER A 253 5.26 -1.04 -13.95
N ARG A 254 5.05 -2.05 -13.10
CA ARG A 254 6.10 -2.96 -12.63
C ARG A 254 6.79 -3.69 -13.79
N LEU A 255 6.02 -4.19 -14.76
CA LEU A 255 6.51 -4.93 -15.92
C LEU A 255 7.30 -4.04 -16.91
N SER A 256 6.75 -2.86 -17.25
CA SER A 256 7.33 -1.91 -18.21
C SER A 256 8.44 -1.05 -17.60
N ARG A 257 8.47 -0.95 -16.26
CA ARG A 257 9.33 -0.06 -15.47
C ARG A 257 9.07 1.43 -15.76
N ASP A 258 7.85 1.76 -16.16
CA ASP A 258 7.45 3.12 -16.47
C ASP A 258 6.48 3.65 -15.39
N GLN A 259 6.95 4.62 -14.61
CA GLN A 259 6.17 5.24 -13.53
C GLN A 259 4.96 6.05 -14.03
N THR A 260 4.90 6.42 -15.30
CA THR A 260 3.80 7.24 -15.84
C THR A 260 2.47 6.49 -15.81
N PHE A 261 2.49 5.16 -15.76
CA PHE A 261 1.31 4.35 -15.53
C PHE A 261 0.81 4.43 -14.08
N CYS A 262 1.68 4.68 -13.10
CA CYS A 262 1.25 4.99 -11.72
C CYS A 262 0.41 6.27 -11.65
N ASP A 263 0.59 7.21 -12.58
CA ASP A 263 -0.22 8.43 -12.65
C ASP A 263 -1.64 8.19 -13.16
N ARG A 264 -1.90 7.04 -13.78
CA ARG A 264 -3.24 6.63 -14.23
C ARG A 264 -4.08 5.96 -13.14
N ILE A 265 -3.47 5.62 -12.01
CA ILE A 265 -4.12 4.95 -10.89
C ILE A 265 -4.92 5.98 -10.09
N LEU A 266 -6.22 5.74 -9.91
CA LEU A 266 -7.10 6.64 -9.17
C LEU A 266 -7.00 6.42 -7.66
N ASN A 267 -6.85 5.18 -7.21
CA ASN A 267 -6.69 4.86 -5.81
C ASN A 267 -5.31 5.31 -5.29
N SER A 268 -5.30 6.24 -4.33
CA SER A 268 -4.06 6.81 -3.79
C SER A 268 -3.13 5.78 -3.15
N ASN A 269 -3.68 4.76 -2.48
CA ASN A 269 -2.88 3.72 -1.83
C ASN A 269 -2.22 2.82 -2.87
N GLN A 270 -2.97 2.43 -3.92
CA GLN A 270 -2.40 1.66 -5.01
C GLN A 270 -1.36 2.46 -5.80
N LYS A 271 -1.55 3.78 -5.95
CA LYS A 271 -0.56 4.67 -6.56
C LYS A 271 0.75 4.72 -5.77
N ASP A 272 0.67 4.88 -4.45
CA ASP A 272 1.84 4.87 -3.57
C ASP A 272 2.58 3.52 -3.61
N GLN A 273 1.85 2.40 -3.68
CA GLN A 273 2.41 1.05 -3.88
C GLN A 273 3.08 0.92 -5.26
N CYS A 274 2.46 1.44 -6.31
CA CYS A 274 3.01 1.45 -7.66
C CYS A 274 4.37 2.17 -7.71
N LEU A 275 4.45 3.37 -7.13
CA LEU A 275 5.69 4.15 -7.05
C LEU A 275 6.77 3.41 -6.26
N THR A 276 6.41 2.76 -5.15
CA THR A 276 7.33 1.93 -4.36
C THR A 276 7.91 0.80 -5.21
N ASN A 277 7.06 0.06 -5.93
CA ASN A 277 7.47 -1.05 -6.77
C ASN A 277 8.42 -0.60 -7.90
N ILE A 278 8.15 0.56 -8.52
CA ILE A 278 9.07 1.10 -9.54
C ILE A 278 10.43 1.45 -8.93
N ALA A 279 10.42 2.14 -7.79
CA ALA A 279 11.66 2.57 -7.13
C ALA A 279 12.56 1.38 -6.78
N VAL A 280 11.98 0.33 -6.18
CA VAL A 280 12.71 -0.92 -5.83
C VAL A 280 13.23 -1.65 -7.07
N ASN A 281 12.45 -1.71 -8.15
CA ASN A 281 12.90 -2.35 -9.39
C ASN A 281 14.06 -1.62 -10.07
N ILE A 282 14.15 -0.30 -9.89
CA ILE A 282 15.26 0.50 -10.41
C ILE A 282 16.51 0.32 -9.55
N SER A 283 16.38 0.23 -8.21
CA SER A 283 17.51 0.10 -7.30
C SER A 283 18.19 -1.28 -7.32
N ASN A 284 17.47 -2.35 -7.66
CA ASN A 284 18.00 -3.72 -7.69
C ASN A 284 18.79 -4.07 -8.97
N ARG A 285 19.35 -3.06 -9.67
CA ARG A 285 20.25 -3.23 -10.82
C ARG A 285 21.70 -2.97 -10.42
#